data_AF-A0A5C9EY37-F1
#
_entry.id   AF-A0A5C9EY37-F1
#
_cell.length_a   1.000
_cell.length_b   1.000
_cell.length_c   1.000
_cell.angle_alpha   90.00
_cell.angle_beta   90.00
_cell.angle_gamma   90.00
#
_symmetry.space_group_name_H-M   'P 1'
#
loop_
_entity.id
_entity.type
_entity.pdbx_description
1 polymer ?
#
loop_
_entity_poly.entity_id
_entity_poly.type
_entity_poly.pdbx_seq_one_letter_code
_entity_poly.pdbx_strand_id
1 'polypeptide(L)'
;MSKCYHCGEEYDQLFQCEKCKQKYCHLHKDPIDHECNLVLESQHLQETSNQYGYQPAGVQEQSALNYNLAPQNLQDQSPYTRETYVDNGERRGTTDGSFTWYRRETNIPENAFDPDSGIEFKGILLPYKSEFLHLLIGAILIFLIGLLGFYNPDNQEILNAMGYGWVIFMVAGFYTTAFLFHEFGHRQVAIHFGLQTKFRLLKFGMIITLFGLAMGVISLLTQSPSLPALALPGAVVVLGLDKVDRTTGLCKAAGPTINLIYGTILFMASFLVPIYPINLFIGISASLNFMLGLFNLIPVGILDGENIFKWNKKVYFFLVISMLVLIVINYICIYAPSNVNPYYNVL
;
A
#
# COMPACT_ATOMS: atom_id res chain seq x y z
N MET A 1 29.78 -36.79 29.58
CA MET A 1 28.67 -35.92 30.03
C MET A 1 27.65 -35.82 28.91
N SER A 2 26.37 -35.73 29.24
CA SER A 2 25.29 -35.61 28.25
C SER A 2 24.83 -34.16 28.15
N LYS A 3 24.58 -33.69 26.92
CA LYS A 3 24.23 -32.29 26.64
C LYS A 3 22.72 -32.06 26.74
N CYS A 4 22.35 -30.90 27.26
CA CYS A 4 20.98 -30.41 27.19
C CYS A 4 20.60 -30.12 25.74
N TYR A 5 19.44 -30.62 25.28
CA TYR A 5 18.97 -30.39 23.91
C TYR A 5 18.66 -28.91 23.62
N HIS A 6 18.28 -28.13 24.64
CA HIS A 6 17.94 -26.71 24.49
C HIS A 6 19.17 -25.80 24.50
N CYS A 7 20.01 -25.87 25.53
CA CYS A 7 21.14 -24.94 25.71
C CYS A 7 22.49 -25.48 25.23
N GLY A 8 22.60 -26.77 24.87
CA GLY A 8 23.85 -27.38 24.36
C GLY A 8 24.95 -27.62 25.40
N GLU A 9 24.79 -27.12 26.63
CA GLU A 9 25.74 -27.28 27.74
C GLU A 9 25.72 -28.69 28.35
N GLU A 10 26.85 -29.10 28.91
CA GLU A 10 27.05 -30.40 29.54
C GLU A 10 26.61 -30.40 31.00
N TYR A 11 25.78 -31.37 31.38
CA TYR A 11 25.31 -31.54 32.76
C TYR A 11 25.47 -32.99 33.21
N ASP A 12 25.68 -33.17 34.52
CA ASP A 12 25.79 -34.49 35.15
C ASP A 12 24.43 -35.21 35.22
N GLN A 13 23.34 -34.45 35.30
CA GLN A 13 21.99 -34.98 35.36
C GLN A 13 21.09 -34.30 34.33
N LEU A 14 20.41 -35.11 33.51
CA LEU A 14 19.42 -34.66 32.54
C LEU A 14 18.05 -35.30 32.82
N PHE A 15 17.00 -34.54 32.53
CA PHE A 15 15.59 -34.90 32.67
C PHE A 15 14.98 -35.09 31.28
N GLN A 16 14.25 -36.17 31.07
CA GLN A 16 13.59 -36.43 29.79
C GLN A 16 12.18 -35.85 29.79
N CYS A 17 11.84 -35.03 28.80
CA CYS A 17 10.49 -34.51 28.63
C CYS A 17 9.55 -35.63 28.15
N GLU A 18 8.39 -35.78 28.80
CA GLU A 18 7.43 -36.83 28.45
C GLU A 18 6.80 -36.65 27.07
N LYS A 19 6.71 -35.40 26.58
CA LYS A 19 6.05 -35.02 25.32
C LYS A 19 6.99 -35.15 24.13
N CYS A 20 8.08 -34.38 24.09
CA CYS A 20 9.01 -34.38 22.96
C CYS A 20 10.12 -35.45 23.04
N LYS A 21 10.20 -36.20 24.15
CA LYS A 21 11.19 -37.27 24.42
C LYS A 21 12.66 -36.85 24.42
N GLN A 22 12.96 -35.55 24.31
CA GLN A 22 14.32 -35.01 24.42
C GLN A 22 14.78 -34.85 25.87
N LYS A 23 16.10 -34.71 26.07
CA LYS A 23 16.75 -34.59 27.38
C LYS A 23 17.21 -33.16 27.66
N TYR A 24 16.91 -32.67 28.86
CA TYR A 24 17.10 -31.28 29.27
C TYR A 24 17.76 -31.16 30.64
N CYS A 25 18.43 -30.04 30.92
CA CYS A 25 18.99 -29.77 32.24
C CYS A 25 17.90 -29.33 33.23
N HIS A 26 18.26 -29.16 34.51
CA HIS A 26 17.32 -28.76 35.56
C HIS A 26 16.62 -27.42 35.31
N LEU A 27 17.22 -26.51 34.52
CA LEU A 27 16.63 -25.22 34.12
C LEU A 27 15.67 -25.33 32.93
N HIS A 28 15.73 -26.42 32.17
CA HIS A 28 14.93 -26.63 30.96
C HIS A 28 14.07 -27.89 31.06
N LYS A 29 13.90 -28.43 32.28
CA LYS A 29 13.13 -29.66 32.52
C LYS A 29 11.64 -29.45 32.22
N ASP A 30 11.13 -28.25 32.45
CA ASP A 30 9.72 -27.93 32.30
C ASP A 30 9.42 -27.64 30.81
N PRO A 31 8.30 -28.15 30.26
CA PRO A 31 7.97 -28.01 28.84
C PRO A 31 7.92 -26.59 28.29
N ILE A 32 7.63 -25.61 29.15
CA ILE A 32 7.57 -24.20 28.78
C ILE A 32 8.98 -23.64 28.59
N ASP A 33 9.91 -24.01 29.46
CA ASP A 33 11.28 -23.46 29.48
C ASP A 33 12.15 -23.94 28.32
N HIS A 34 11.78 -25.07 27.68
CA HIS A 34 12.44 -25.56 26.47
C HIS A 34 11.60 -25.43 25.20
N GLU A 35 10.58 -24.55 25.22
CA GLU A 35 9.71 -24.27 24.08
C GLU A 35 9.15 -25.55 23.44
N CYS A 36 8.54 -26.42 24.25
CA CYS A 36 7.97 -27.67 23.76
C CYS A 36 6.80 -27.37 22.82
N ASN A 37 7.03 -27.45 21.51
CA ASN A 37 6.01 -27.20 20.47
C ASN A 37 4.69 -27.96 20.72
N LEU A 38 4.76 -29.21 21.22
CA LEU A 38 3.58 -30.03 21.50
C LEU A 38 2.73 -29.50 22.66
N VAL A 39 3.33 -28.79 23.62
CA VAL A 39 2.62 -28.17 24.74
C VAL A 39 2.07 -26.81 24.35
N LEU A 40 2.87 -26.01 23.65
CA LEU A 40 2.47 -24.69 23.14
C LEU A 40 1.28 -24.79 22.18
N GLU A 41 1.28 -25.77 21.27
CA GLU A 41 0.17 -26.01 20.35
C GLU A 41 -1.11 -26.44 21.10
N SER A 42 -0.98 -27.25 22.16
CA SER A 42 -2.13 -27.65 22.99
C SER A 42 -2.75 -26.50 23.79
N GLN A 43 -1.94 -25.53 24.22
CA GLN A 43 -2.42 -24.34 24.93
C GLN A 43 -3.11 -23.35 23.99
N HIS A 44 -2.56 -23.13 22.79
CA HIS A 44 -3.24 -22.31 21.78
C HIS A 44 -4.57 -22.91 21.30
N LEU A 45 -4.70 -24.24 21.25
CA LEU A 45 -5.97 -24.90 20.97
C LEU A 45 -6.99 -24.71 22.11
N GLN A 46 -6.55 -24.66 23.37
CA GLN A 46 -7.43 -24.37 24.50
C GLN A 46 -7.89 -22.90 24.52
N GLU A 47 -7.01 -21.96 24.20
CA GLU A 47 -7.35 -20.53 24.10
C GLU A 47 -8.33 -20.26 22.96
N THR A 48 -8.12 -20.88 21.80
CA THR A 48 -9.06 -20.76 20.66
C THR A 48 -10.41 -21.42 20.94
N SER A 49 -10.47 -22.49 21.74
CA SER A 49 -11.75 -23.09 22.18
C SER A 49 -12.51 -22.24 23.20
N ASN A 50 -11.81 -21.48 24.05
CA ASN A 50 -12.43 -20.56 25.00
C ASN A 50 -12.88 -19.24 24.36
N GLN A 51 -12.37 -18.90 23.17
CA GLN A 51 -12.76 -17.71 22.41
C GLN A 51 -13.99 -17.93 21.49
N TYR A 52 -14.35 -19.18 21.19
CA TYR A 52 -15.56 -19.54 20.47
C TYR A 52 -16.41 -20.49 21.32
N GLY A 53 -17.33 -19.92 22.11
CA GLY A 53 -18.25 -20.69 22.95
C GLY A 53 -19.14 -21.63 22.12
N TYR A 54 -18.75 -22.89 22.02
CA TYR A 54 -19.61 -23.98 21.56
C TYR A 54 -20.12 -24.75 22.78
N GLN A 55 -21.34 -24.46 23.21
CA GLN A 55 -22.05 -25.27 24.22
C GLN A 55 -22.60 -26.53 23.56
N PRO A 56 -22.31 -27.75 24.06
CA PRO A 56 -23.13 -28.91 23.74
C PRO A 56 -24.49 -28.78 24.43
N ALA A 57 -25.55 -29.14 23.73
CA ALA A 57 -26.90 -29.19 24.28
C ALA A 57 -27.01 -30.28 25.36
N GLY A 58 -27.49 -29.93 26.56
CA GLY A 58 -28.00 -30.90 27.53
C GLY A 58 -28.00 -30.48 28.99
N VAL A 59 -29.21 -30.48 29.56
CA VAL A 59 -29.59 -30.58 30.99
C VAL A 59 -29.85 -29.27 31.74
N GLN A 60 -31.11 -29.18 32.18
CA GLN A 60 -31.75 -28.14 32.98
C GLN A 60 -31.17 -28.10 34.40
N GLU A 61 -31.05 -26.90 34.97
CA GLU A 61 -31.49 -26.68 36.35
C GLU A 61 -31.77 -25.19 36.65
N GLN A 62 -32.87 -24.99 37.37
CA GLN A 62 -33.47 -23.72 37.74
C GLN A 62 -32.80 -23.15 38.99
N SER A 63 -32.57 -21.84 39.03
CA SER A 63 -32.83 -21.06 40.26
C SER A 63 -32.82 -19.57 39.96
N ALA A 64 -33.92 -18.94 40.35
CA ALA A 64 -34.24 -17.53 40.22
C ALA A 64 -33.57 -16.67 41.30
N LEU A 65 -33.42 -15.36 41.05
CA LEU A 65 -33.78 -14.30 42.01
C LEU A 65 -33.78 -12.89 41.39
N ASN A 66 -34.93 -12.23 41.58
CA ASN A 66 -35.32 -10.82 41.40
C ASN A 66 -34.25 -9.74 41.69
N TYR A 67 -34.27 -8.61 40.98
CA TYR A 67 -35.07 -7.42 41.35
C TYR A 67 -35.06 -6.30 40.29
N ASN A 68 -36.16 -5.57 40.29
CA ASN A 68 -36.57 -4.45 39.42
C ASN A 68 -35.64 -3.23 39.40
N LEU A 69 -35.64 -2.48 38.27
CA LEU A 69 -35.88 -1.02 38.18
C LEU A 69 -35.94 -0.59 36.70
N ALA A 70 -36.91 0.27 36.35
CA ALA A 70 -37.06 0.96 35.07
C ALA A 70 -37.15 2.48 35.34
N PRO A 71 -37.24 3.36 34.33
CA PRO A 71 -36.44 3.53 33.11
C PRO A 71 -35.82 4.96 33.07
N GLN A 72 -34.76 5.23 32.30
CA GLN A 72 -34.45 6.60 31.86
C GLN A 72 -33.45 6.67 30.69
N ASN A 73 -33.91 7.27 29.59
CA ASN A 73 -33.20 7.97 28.50
C ASN A 73 -31.87 7.39 27.98
N LEU A 74 -31.93 6.73 26.81
CA LEU A 74 -30.76 6.43 25.96
C LEU A 74 -30.68 7.46 24.83
N GLN A 75 -29.81 8.45 25.01
CA GLN A 75 -29.14 9.18 23.92
C GLN A 75 -27.77 8.51 23.68
N ASP A 76 -27.42 8.36 22.40
CA ASP A 76 -26.14 8.00 21.79
C ASP A 76 -24.96 7.64 22.72
N GLN A 77 -24.46 6.40 22.62
CA GLN A 77 -23.08 6.04 22.97
C GLN A 77 -22.65 4.72 22.32
N SER A 78 -21.67 4.81 21.40
CA SER A 78 -20.87 3.70 20.89
C SER A 78 -20.01 3.10 22.01
N PRO A 79 -19.85 1.77 22.11
CA PRO A 79 -19.09 1.16 23.18
C PRO A 79 -17.59 1.15 22.83
N TYR A 80 -16.87 2.19 23.26
CA TYR A 80 -15.44 2.07 23.54
C TYR A 80 -15.24 2.26 25.04
N THR A 81 -15.00 1.15 25.72
CA THR A 81 -14.66 1.09 27.14
C THR A 81 -13.38 1.87 27.37
N ARG A 82 -13.48 2.96 28.15
CA ARG A 82 -12.34 3.75 28.61
C ARG A 82 -11.69 2.99 29.77
N GLU A 83 -10.68 2.19 29.50
CA GLU A 83 -9.76 1.75 30.55
C GLU A 83 -8.78 2.90 30.84
N THR A 84 -9.09 3.68 31.87
CA THR A 84 -8.11 4.55 32.52
C THR A 84 -7.05 3.67 33.16
N TYR A 85 -5.91 3.52 32.48
CA TYR A 85 -4.70 2.97 33.09
C TYR A 85 -4.19 3.95 34.14
N VAL A 86 -4.24 3.52 35.40
CA VAL A 86 -3.52 4.14 36.50
C VAL A 86 -2.04 3.80 36.30
N ASP A 87 -1.22 4.83 36.08
CA ASP A 87 0.25 4.74 36.07
C ASP A 87 0.73 4.40 37.49
N ASN A 88 0.76 3.11 37.80
CA ASN A 88 1.43 2.58 38.98
C ASN A 88 2.91 2.51 38.64
N GLY A 89 3.63 3.60 38.93
CA GLY A 89 5.05 3.81 38.63
C GLY A 89 5.88 2.53 38.55
N GLU A 90 6.27 2.18 37.32
CA GLU A 90 7.06 0.99 37.03
C GLU A 90 8.44 1.08 37.70
N ARG A 91 8.69 0.20 38.68
CA ARG A 91 10.04 -0.05 39.18
C ARG A 91 10.88 -0.66 38.05
N ARG A 92 11.70 0.17 37.41
CA ARG A 92 12.69 -0.26 36.42
C ARG A 92 13.88 -0.91 37.14
N GLY A 93 13.82 -2.23 37.24
CA GLY A 93 14.88 -3.08 37.78
C GLY A 93 14.51 -3.72 39.13
N THR A 94 14.65 -5.03 39.20
CA THR A 94 14.65 -5.78 40.46
C THR A 94 16.06 -5.69 41.07
N THR A 95 16.15 -5.61 42.41
CA THR A 95 17.44 -5.49 43.14
C THR A 95 18.28 -6.77 43.12
N ASP A 96 17.83 -7.81 42.44
CA ASP A 96 18.47 -9.13 42.31
C ASP A 96 19.29 -9.29 41.01
N GLY A 97 19.37 -8.25 40.17
CA GLY A 97 20.12 -8.28 38.92
C GLY A 97 19.44 -9.04 37.78
N SER A 98 18.17 -9.44 37.93
CA SER A 98 17.38 -10.02 36.84
C SER A 98 16.77 -8.92 35.96
N PHE A 99 16.92 -9.05 34.64
CA PHE A 99 16.28 -8.17 33.66
C PHE A 99 15.14 -8.92 33.01
N THR A 100 13.91 -8.43 33.17
CA THR A 100 12.75 -8.93 32.43
C THR A 100 12.65 -8.15 31.12
N TRP A 101 12.94 -8.81 29.99
CA TRP A 101 12.78 -8.23 28.66
C TRP A 101 11.32 -8.40 28.23
N TYR A 102 10.55 -7.32 28.29
CA TYR A 102 9.25 -7.26 27.64
C TYR A 102 9.46 -6.88 26.17
N ARG A 103 8.99 -7.71 25.23
CA ARG A 103 8.85 -7.28 23.84
C ARG A 103 7.81 -6.16 23.85
N ARG A 104 8.25 -4.93 23.61
CA ARG A 104 7.32 -3.83 23.36
C ARG A 104 6.63 -4.14 22.04
N GLU A 105 5.43 -4.70 22.10
CA GLU A 105 4.47 -4.55 21.03
C GLU A 105 4.36 -3.04 20.84
N THR A 106 4.95 -2.53 19.76
CA THR A 106 4.87 -1.10 19.44
C THR A 106 3.39 -0.82 19.17
N ASN A 107 2.67 -0.38 20.20
CA ASN A 107 1.38 0.23 20.02
C ASN A 107 1.58 1.35 19.01
N ILE A 108 1.12 1.11 17.79
CA ILE A 108 1.11 2.13 16.75
C ILE A 108 0.29 3.27 17.36
N PRO A 109 0.86 4.46 17.55
CA PRO A 109 0.17 5.55 18.22
C PRO A 109 -1.08 5.92 17.40
N GLU A 110 -2.10 6.46 18.06
CA GLU A 110 -3.39 6.82 17.42
C GLU A 110 -3.23 7.71 16.18
N ASN A 111 -2.14 8.48 16.10
CA ASN A 111 -1.68 9.16 14.90
C ASN A 111 -0.15 9.00 14.74
N ALA A 112 0.27 7.96 14.03
CA ALA A 112 1.70 7.73 13.75
C ALA A 112 2.37 8.76 12.84
N PHE A 113 1.60 9.67 12.24
CA PHE A 113 2.15 10.77 11.46
C PHE A 113 2.17 12.09 12.24
N ASP A 114 1.86 12.04 13.54
CA ASP A 114 2.05 13.17 14.45
C ASP A 114 3.56 13.41 14.68
N PRO A 115 4.05 14.66 14.66
CA PRO A 115 5.43 14.97 15.03
C PRO A 115 5.84 14.40 16.39
N ASP A 116 4.90 14.30 17.33
CA ASP A 116 5.13 13.84 18.70
C ASP A 116 4.90 12.32 18.86
N SER A 117 4.62 11.60 17.77
CA SER A 117 4.37 10.15 17.78
C SER A 117 5.61 9.29 18.11
N GLY A 118 6.80 9.89 18.07
CA GLY A 118 8.07 9.19 18.26
C GLY A 118 8.50 8.28 17.10
N ILE A 119 7.75 8.27 15.98
CA ILE A 119 8.07 7.48 14.78
C ILE A 119 8.82 8.36 13.77
N GLU A 120 10.08 8.04 13.52
CA GLU A 120 10.87 8.69 12.47
C GLU A 120 10.76 7.92 11.14
N PHE A 121 10.09 8.52 10.17
CA PHE A 121 10.06 8.00 8.81
C PHE A 121 11.31 8.41 8.03
N LYS A 122 12.24 7.47 7.86
CA LYS A 122 13.41 7.68 7.00
C LYS A 122 12.98 7.85 5.54
N GLY A 123 13.57 8.83 4.85
CA GLY A 123 13.34 9.04 3.41
C GLY A 123 12.16 9.94 3.05
N ILE A 124 11.34 10.39 4.01
CA ILE A 124 10.29 11.40 3.75
C ILE A 124 10.92 12.79 3.65
N LEU A 125 10.57 13.53 2.59
CA LEU A 125 10.88 14.95 2.47
C LEU A 125 9.82 15.74 3.26
N LEU A 126 10.16 16.89 3.89
CA LEU A 126 9.21 17.74 4.62
C LEU A 126 8.21 16.98 5.56
N PRO A 127 8.69 16.17 6.52
CA PRO A 127 7.84 15.26 7.31
C PRO A 127 6.75 15.99 8.12
N TYR A 128 7.06 17.19 8.62
CA TYR A 128 6.16 18.00 9.45
C TYR A 128 5.07 18.77 8.67
N LYS A 129 5.07 18.69 7.34
CA LYS A 129 4.08 19.40 6.50
C LYS A 129 2.82 18.56 6.27
N SER A 130 1.72 19.21 5.89
CA SER A 130 0.44 18.54 5.66
C SER A 130 0.47 17.65 4.42
N GLU A 131 -0.33 16.57 4.42
CA GLU A 131 -0.54 15.68 3.26
C GLU A 131 -0.95 16.47 2.01
N PHE A 132 -1.78 17.50 2.17
CA PHE A 132 -2.20 18.39 1.09
C PHE A 132 -1.02 19.07 0.40
N LEU A 133 -0.03 19.56 1.15
CA LEU A 133 1.15 20.19 0.55
C LEU A 133 1.98 19.19 -0.26
N HIS A 134 2.13 17.96 0.27
CA HIS A 134 2.82 16.87 -0.43
C HIS A 134 2.11 16.55 -1.75
N LEU A 135 0.79 16.37 -1.72
CA LEU A 135 -0.04 16.11 -2.89
C LEU A 135 0.04 17.25 -3.91
N LEU A 136 -0.03 18.50 -3.46
CA LEU A 136 0.03 19.67 -4.32
C LEU A 136 1.37 19.75 -5.06
N ILE A 137 2.49 19.59 -4.35
CA ILE A 137 3.83 19.59 -4.96
C ILE A 137 3.97 18.42 -5.94
N GLY A 138 3.55 17.21 -5.54
CA GLY A 138 3.58 16.05 -6.42
C GLY A 138 2.76 16.27 -7.70
N ALA A 139 1.53 16.76 -7.56
CA ALA A 139 0.64 17.04 -8.68
C ALA A 139 1.22 18.07 -9.65
N ILE A 140 1.78 19.18 -9.13
CA ILE A 140 2.44 20.21 -9.94
C ILE A 140 3.62 19.62 -10.70
N LEU A 141 4.47 18.82 -10.05
CA LEU A 141 5.63 18.21 -10.69
C LEU A 141 5.22 17.24 -11.81
N ILE A 142 4.24 16.36 -11.56
CA ILE A 142 3.73 15.45 -12.58
C ILE A 142 3.07 16.21 -13.73
N PHE A 143 2.34 17.29 -13.44
CA PHE A 143 1.73 18.12 -14.47
C PHE A 143 2.78 18.77 -15.37
N LEU A 144 3.84 19.34 -14.77
CA LEU A 144 4.95 19.96 -15.52
C LEU A 144 5.71 18.92 -16.35
N ILE A 145 5.95 17.73 -15.81
CA ILE A 145 6.59 16.63 -16.54
C ILE A 145 5.71 16.17 -17.72
N GLY A 146 4.40 16.05 -17.50
CA GLY A 146 3.45 15.76 -18.58
C GLY A 146 3.51 16.83 -19.67
N LEU A 147 3.42 18.10 -19.28
CA LEU A 147 3.47 19.22 -20.23
C LEU A 147 4.77 19.20 -21.05
N LEU A 148 5.93 19.08 -20.41
CA LEU A 148 7.22 19.02 -21.10
C LEU A 148 7.37 17.77 -21.97
N GLY A 149 6.90 16.62 -21.50
CA GLY A 149 7.03 15.34 -22.21
C GLY A 149 6.16 15.25 -23.47
N PHE A 150 5.00 15.92 -23.49
CA PHE A 150 4.12 15.95 -24.66
C PHE A 150 4.31 17.18 -25.54
N TYR A 151 5.11 18.15 -25.12
CA TYR A 151 5.35 19.35 -25.91
C TYR A 151 6.33 19.05 -27.04
N ASN A 152 5.85 19.18 -28.27
CA ASN A 152 6.67 19.17 -29.46
C ASN A 152 6.34 20.43 -30.28
N PRO A 153 7.32 21.28 -30.62
CA PRO A 153 7.08 22.55 -31.33
C PRO A 153 6.29 22.39 -32.62
N ASP A 154 6.65 21.40 -33.45
CA ASP A 154 6.02 21.17 -34.76
C ASP A 154 4.56 20.73 -34.60
N ASN A 155 4.30 19.77 -33.70
CA ASN A 155 2.96 19.32 -33.39
C ASN A 155 2.11 20.46 -32.78
N GLN A 156 2.71 21.29 -31.93
CA GLN A 156 2.02 22.39 -31.28
C GLN A 156 1.64 23.49 -32.27
N GLU A 157 2.48 23.78 -33.27
CA GLU A 157 2.14 24.72 -34.34
C GLU A 157 0.89 24.26 -35.11
N ILE A 158 0.83 22.97 -35.47
CA ILE A 158 -0.32 22.37 -36.14
C ILE A 158 -1.57 22.43 -35.24
N LEU A 159 -1.45 22.09 -33.96
CA LEU A 159 -2.56 22.17 -33.00
C LEU A 159 -3.09 23.60 -32.83
N ASN A 160 -2.20 24.59 -32.76
CA ASN A 160 -2.58 26.00 -32.68
C ASN A 160 -3.32 26.46 -33.94
N ALA A 161 -2.84 26.08 -35.12
CA ALA A 161 -3.49 26.40 -36.39
C ALA A 161 -4.92 25.82 -36.48
N MET A 162 -5.16 24.67 -35.85
CA MET A 162 -6.49 24.04 -35.76
C MET A 162 -7.35 24.58 -34.60
N GLY A 163 -6.83 25.47 -33.74
CA GLY A 163 -7.54 25.97 -32.55
C GLY A 163 -7.51 25.04 -31.33
N TYR A 164 -6.71 23.97 -31.36
CA TYR A 164 -6.59 22.94 -30.33
C TYR A 164 -5.29 23.02 -29.52
N GLY A 165 -4.63 24.17 -29.51
CA GLY A 165 -3.37 24.37 -28.77
C GLY A 165 -3.44 24.03 -27.27
N TRP A 166 -4.64 24.08 -26.68
CA TRP A 166 -4.87 23.78 -25.27
C TRP A 166 -4.84 22.28 -24.92
N VAL A 167 -4.90 21.38 -25.91
CA VAL A 167 -5.03 19.93 -25.71
C VAL A 167 -3.83 19.35 -24.94
N ILE A 168 -2.66 19.97 -25.04
CA ILE A 168 -1.50 19.54 -24.25
C ILE A 168 -1.72 19.68 -22.74
N PHE A 169 -2.39 20.74 -22.29
CA PHE A 169 -2.74 20.93 -20.88
C PHE A 169 -3.77 19.89 -20.42
N MET A 170 -4.68 19.49 -21.31
CA MET A 170 -5.63 18.42 -21.04
C MET A 170 -4.90 17.09 -20.83
N VAL A 171 -3.95 16.73 -21.71
CA VAL A 171 -3.16 15.49 -21.58
C VAL A 171 -2.31 15.51 -20.30
N ALA A 172 -1.66 16.62 -19.99
CA ALA A 172 -0.92 16.80 -18.74
C ALA A 172 -1.84 16.63 -17.52
N GLY A 173 -3.07 17.17 -17.57
CA GLY A 173 -4.08 16.96 -16.53
C GLY A 173 -4.52 15.51 -16.38
N PHE A 174 -4.71 14.79 -17.49
CA PHE A 174 -4.99 13.35 -17.45
C PHE A 174 -3.82 12.55 -16.86
N TYR A 175 -2.58 12.93 -17.16
CA TYR A 175 -1.40 12.29 -16.58
C TYR A 175 -1.29 12.55 -15.07
N THR A 176 -1.54 13.78 -14.61
CA THR A 176 -1.60 14.10 -13.19
C THR A 176 -2.71 13.34 -12.46
N THR A 177 -3.91 13.27 -13.04
CA THR A 177 -5.02 12.51 -12.44
C THR A 177 -4.77 11.02 -12.44
N ALA A 178 -4.08 10.46 -13.45
CA ALA A 178 -3.65 9.06 -13.45
C ALA A 178 -2.77 8.76 -12.23
N PHE A 179 -1.77 9.59 -11.97
CA PHE A 179 -0.93 9.48 -10.76
C PHE A 179 -1.74 9.65 -9.47
N LEU A 180 -2.58 10.68 -9.37
CA LEU A 180 -3.35 10.93 -8.14
C LEU A 180 -4.34 9.81 -7.84
N PHE A 181 -5.07 9.32 -8.84
CA PHE A 181 -6.01 8.23 -8.67
C PHE A 181 -5.32 6.91 -8.34
N HIS A 182 -4.13 6.66 -8.90
CA HIS A 182 -3.27 5.54 -8.52
C HIS A 182 -2.97 5.56 -7.01
N GLU A 183 -2.42 6.67 -6.51
CA GLU A 183 -2.07 6.84 -5.11
C GLU A 183 -3.30 6.79 -4.20
N PHE A 184 -4.41 7.42 -4.61
CA PHE A 184 -5.68 7.35 -3.88
C PHE A 184 -6.25 5.94 -3.84
N GLY A 185 -6.01 5.10 -4.86
CA GLY A 185 -6.34 3.69 -4.85
C GLY A 185 -5.68 2.95 -3.67
N HIS A 186 -4.36 3.11 -3.51
CA HIS A 186 -3.64 2.54 -2.35
C HIS A 186 -4.20 3.05 -1.03
N ARG A 187 -4.38 4.36 -0.92
CA ARG A 187 -4.87 5.02 0.29
C ARG A 187 -6.25 4.52 0.68
N GLN A 188 -7.17 4.40 -0.28
CA GLN A 188 -8.55 4.00 -0.02
C GLN A 188 -8.63 2.56 0.48
N VAL A 189 -7.83 1.65 -0.08
CA VAL A 189 -7.76 0.26 0.38
C VAL A 189 -7.08 0.14 1.75
N ALA A 190 -6.03 0.93 2.01
CA ALA A 190 -5.41 0.98 3.33
C ALA A 190 -6.39 1.46 4.42
N ILE A 191 -7.15 2.53 4.14
CA ILE A 191 -8.19 3.03 5.06
C ILE A 191 -9.27 1.97 5.30
N HIS A 192 -9.67 1.23 4.26
CA HIS A 192 -10.64 0.15 4.40
C HIS A 192 -10.18 -0.95 5.37
N PHE A 193 -8.88 -1.23 5.41
CA PHE A 193 -8.28 -2.17 6.37
C PHE A 193 -7.98 -1.55 7.74
N GLY A 194 -8.38 -0.30 8.00
CA GLY A 194 -8.11 0.39 9.27
C GLY A 194 -6.65 0.79 9.46
N LEU A 195 -5.84 0.78 8.39
CA LEU A 195 -4.43 1.13 8.44
C LEU A 195 -4.23 2.65 8.40
N GLN A 196 -3.25 3.13 9.15
CA GLN A 196 -2.84 4.52 9.08
C GLN A 196 -2.04 4.78 7.83
N THR A 197 -2.45 5.80 7.07
CA THR A 197 -1.83 6.12 5.79
C THR A 197 -1.85 7.62 5.49
N LYS A 198 -0.77 8.11 4.86
CA LYS A 198 -0.69 9.48 4.30
C LYS A 198 0.17 9.49 3.04
N PHE A 199 -0.22 10.30 2.06
CA PHE A 199 0.66 10.62 0.94
C PHE A 199 1.83 11.50 1.39
N ARG A 200 3.05 11.11 1.00
CA ARG A 200 4.29 11.79 1.41
C ARG A 200 5.28 11.82 0.25
N LEU A 201 5.94 12.96 0.06
CA LEU A 201 7.06 13.06 -0.87
C LEU A 201 8.26 12.30 -0.35
N LEU A 202 8.93 11.57 -1.23
CA LEU A 202 10.11 10.77 -0.89
C LEU A 202 11.37 11.48 -1.40
N LYS A 203 12.41 11.56 -0.58
CA LYS A 203 13.67 12.24 -0.94
C LYS A 203 14.26 11.68 -2.23
N PHE A 204 14.38 10.35 -2.31
CA PHE A 204 14.91 9.65 -3.50
C PHE A 204 14.01 9.87 -4.72
N GLY A 205 12.69 9.74 -4.54
CA GLY A 205 11.71 9.95 -5.58
C GLY A 205 11.71 11.37 -6.16
N MET A 206 11.87 12.37 -5.29
CA MET A 206 12.02 13.78 -5.68
C MET A 206 13.29 14.04 -6.48
N ILE A 207 14.41 13.40 -6.14
CA ILE A 207 15.66 13.53 -6.92
C ILE A 207 15.45 13.00 -8.34
N ILE A 208 14.85 11.82 -8.49
CA ILE A 208 14.54 11.25 -9.81
C ILE A 208 13.59 12.16 -10.59
N THR A 209 12.54 12.66 -9.92
CA THR A 209 11.54 13.53 -10.54
C THR A 209 12.14 14.86 -11.01
N LEU A 210 12.98 15.49 -10.19
CA LEU A 210 13.71 16.72 -10.54
C LEU A 210 14.71 16.49 -11.67
N PHE A 211 15.39 15.34 -11.68
CA PHE A 211 16.26 14.96 -12.77
C PHE A 211 15.47 14.77 -14.08
N GLY A 212 14.34 14.07 -14.04
CA GLY A 212 13.43 13.92 -15.19
C GLY A 212 12.92 15.27 -15.71
N LEU A 213 12.56 16.19 -14.81
CA LEU A 213 12.17 17.56 -15.17
C LEU A 213 13.32 18.31 -15.85
N ALA A 214 14.53 18.26 -15.29
CA ALA A 214 15.70 18.90 -15.87
C ALA A 214 16.03 18.34 -17.25
N MET A 215 15.96 17.01 -17.44
CA MET A 215 16.16 16.37 -18.74
C MET A 215 15.07 16.77 -19.74
N GLY A 216 13.82 16.93 -19.30
CA GLY A 216 12.72 17.45 -20.14
C GLY A 216 12.98 18.88 -20.61
N VAL A 217 13.44 19.76 -19.71
CA VAL A 217 13.83 21.14 -20.08
C VAL A 217 15.01 21.15 -21.04
N ILE A 218 16.04 20.32 -20.80
CA ILE A 218 17.19 20.21 -21.72
C ILE A 218 16.72 19.73 -23.09
N SER A 219 15.90 18.67 -23.15
CA SER A 219 15.33 18.15 -24.40
C SER A 219 14.55 19.23 -25.16
N LEU A 220 13.77 20.05 -24.47
CA LEU A 220 13.07 21.19 -25.06
C LEU A 220 14.03 22.24 -25.64
N LEU A 221 15.12 22.57 -24.93
CA LEU A 221 16.09 23.58 -25.35
C LEU A 221 17.01 23.09 -26.48
N THR A 222 17.39 21.81 -26.47
CA THR A 222 18.35 21.22 -27.42
C THR A 222 17.66 20.47 -28.56
N GLN A 223 16.32 20.43 -28.58
CA GLN A 223 15.50 19.65 -29.53
C GLN A 223 15.95 18.19 -29.66
N SER A 224 16.55 17.66 -28.58
CA SER A 224 17.06 16.29 -28.54
C SER A 224 15.97 15.34 -28.08
N PRO A 225 15.98 14.06 -28.50
CA PRO A 225 14.99 13.08 -28.05
C PRO A 225 14.95 13.01 -26.52
N SER A 226 13.76 13.21 -25.93
CA SER A 226 13.58 13.14 -24.48
C SER A 226 13.76 11.70 -24.00
N LEU A 227 14.54 11.51 -22.93
CA LEU A 227 14.50 10.25 -22.19
C LEU A 227 13.11 10.08 -21.54
N PRO A 228 12.63 8.83 -21.33
CA PRO A 228 11.41 8.60 -20.57
C PRO A 228 11.53 9.25 -19.20
N ALA A 229 10.69 10.25 -18.92
CA ALA A 229 10.71 10.94 -17.64
C ALA A 229 10.11 10.02 -16.58
N LEU A 230 10.95 9.27 -15.88
CA LEU A 230 10.54 8.58 -14.66
C LEU A 230 10.23 9.64 -13.60
N ALA A 231 9.01 9.60 -13.06
CA ALA A 231 8.57 10.51 -12.03
C ALA A 231 7.90 9.72 -10.90
N LEU A 232 8.51 9.79 -9.71
CA LEU A 232 8.03 9.13 -8.49
C LEU A 232 8.14 10.13 -7.33
N PRO A 233 7.48 11.30 -7.38
CA PRO A 233 7.73 12.38 -6.42
C PRO A 233 7.40 11.99 -4.97
N GLY A 234 6.43 11.10 -4.81
CA GLY A 234 6.02 10.59 -3.52
C GLY A 234 5.35 9.24 -3.65
N ALA A 235 4.93 8.71 -2.50
CA ALA A 235 4.13 7.51 -2.41
C ALA A 235 3.18 7.62 -1.21
N VAL A 236 2.10 6.86 -1.26
CA VAL A 236 1.27 6.61 -0.09
C VAL A 236 2.01 5.70 0.89
N VAL A 237 2.41 6.28 2.03
CA VAL A 237 3.04 5.56 3.13
C VAL A 237 1.93 4.90 3.95
N VAL A 238 2.00 3.58 4.11
CA VAL A 238 1.04 2.78 4.87
C VAL A 238 1.80 2.05 5.97
N LEU A 239 1.31 2.16 7.20
CA LEU A 239 1.87 1.45 8.36
C LEU A 239 1.21 0.09 8.52
N GLY A 240 2.00 -0.92 8.92
CA GLY A 240 1.51 -2.28 9.16
C GLY A 240 1.54 -3.22 7.96
N LEU A 241 2.25 -2.86 6.87
CA LEU A 241 2.44 -3.71 5.68
C LEU A 241 3.78 -4.48 5.68
N ASP A 242 4.34 -4.76 6.86
CA ASP A 242 5.68 -5.37 6.97
C ASP A 242 5.70 -6.83 6.50
N LYS A 243 4.54 -7.51 6.56
CA LYS A 243 4.36 -8.88 6.09
C LYS A 243 3.60 -8.87 4.78
N VAL A 244 4.12 -9.56 3.76
CA VAL A 244 3.40 -9.74 2.49
C VAL A 244 2.25 -10.72 2.67
N ASP A 245 1.09 -10.17 3.01
CA ASP A 245 -0.14 -10.88 3.27
C ASP A 245 -1.24 -10.42 2.29
N ARG A 246 -2.49 -10.84 2.54
CA ARG A 246 -3.64 -10.43 1.73
C ARG A 246 -3.87 -8.91 1.77
N THR A 247 -3.67 -8.26 2.91
CA THR A 247 -3.91 -6.82 3.03
C THR A 247 -2.87 -6.02 2.24
N THR A 248 -1.59 -6.38 2.35
CA THR A 248 -0.50 -5.82 1.56
C THR A 248 -0.71 -6.01 0.07
N GLY A 249 -1.06 -7.24 -0.33
CA GLY A 249 -1.31 -7.56 -1.73
C GLY A 249 -2.46 -6.77 -2.34
N LEU A 250 -3.60 -6.66 -1.64
CA LEU A 250 -4.75 -5.88 -2.09
C LEU A 250 -4.46 -4.38 -2.10
N CYS A 251 -3.79 -3.87 -1.05
CA CYS A 251 -3.39 -2.47 -0.97
C CYS A 251 -2.48 -2.10 -2.14
N LYS A 252 -1.49 -2.94 -2.45
CA LYS A 252 -0.54 -2.72 -3.56
C LYS A 252 -1.17 -2.94 -4.94
N ALA A 253 -2.10 -3.87 -5.09
CA ALA A 253 -2.83 -4.05 -6.35
C ALA A 253 -3.81 -2.90 -6.65
N ALA A 254 -4.23 -2.13 -5.65
CA ALA A 254 -5.23 -1.08 -5.80
C ALA A 254 -4.83 0.00 -6.81
N GLY A 255 -3.62 0.56 -6.70
CA GLY A 255 -3.13 1.60 -7.60
C GLY A 255 -3.10 1.16 -9.07
N PRO A 256 -2.41 0.05 -9.43
CA PRO A 256 -2.44 -0.49 -10.79
C PRO A 256 -3.85 -0.82 -11.30
N THR A 257 -4.75 -1.29 -10.42
CA THR A 257 -6.14 -1.57 -10.80
C THR A 257 -6.90 -0.29 -11.15
N ILE A 258 -6.72 0.79 -10.39
CA ILE A 258 -7.33 2.09 -10.69
C ILE A 258 -6.82 2.62 -12.03
N ASN A 259 -5.53 2.49 -12.33
CA ASN A 259 -5.00 2.87 -13.64
C ASN A 259 -5.60 2.05 -14.78
N LEU A 260 -5.83 0.74 -14.58
CA LEU A 260 -6.47 -0.12 -15.57
C LEU A 260 -7.90 0.36 -15.86
N ILE A 261 -8.67 0.61 -14.81
CA ILE A 261 -10.07 1.06 -14.91
C ILE A 261 -10.12 2.44 -15.57
N TYR A 262 -9.33 3.40 -15.07
CA TYR A 262 -9.34 4.76 -15.58
C TYR A 262 -8.86 4.83 -17.03
N GLY A 263 -7.78 4.14 -17.38
CA GLY A 263 -7.32 4.01 -18.75
C GLY A 263 -8.37 3.38 -19.66
N THR A 264 -9.09 2.35 -19.19
CA THR A 264 -10.17 1.72 -19.97
C THR A 264 -11.34 2.69 -20.21
N ILE A 265 -11.72 3.48 -19.21
CA ILE A 265 -12.75 4.53 -19.35
C ILE A 265 -12.32 5.56 -20.39
N LEU A 266 -11.07 6.05 -20.33
CA LEU A 266 -10.54 7.00 -21.31
C LEU A 266 -10.46 6.39 -22.71
N PHE A 267 -10.06 5.11 -22.82
CA PHE A 267 -10.02 4.41 -24.09
C PHE A 267 -11.42 4.26 -24.71
N MET A 268 -12.45 3.98 -23.92
CA MET A 268 -13.82 3.99 -24.44
C MET A 268 -14.28 5.39 -24.81
N ALA A 269 -14.00 6.39 -23.96
CA ALA A 269 -14.35 7.78 -24.21
C ALA A 269 -13.69 8.35 -25.47
N SER A 270 -12.51 7.88 -25.84
CA SER A 270 -11.80 8.31 -27.05
C SER A 270 -12.55 7.95 -28.35
N PHE A 271 -13.45 6.96 -28.33
CA PHE A 271 -14.30 6.64 -29.48
C PHE A 271 -15.68 7.29 -29.42
N LEU A 272 -16.12 7.73 -28.23
CA LEU A 272 -17.42 8.37 -28.04
C LEU A 272 -17.39 9.88 -28.32
N VAL A 273 -16.22 10.50 -28.31
CA VAL A 273 -16.04 11.93 -28.63
C VAL A 273 -15.74 12.08 -30.13
N PRO A 274 -16.65 12.64 -30.94
CA PRO A 274 -16.47 12.75 -32.40
C PRO A 274 -15.70 14.02 -32.80
N ILE A 275 -14.65 14.38 -32.08
CA ILE A 275 -13.91 15.63 -32.31
C ILE A 275 -12.42 15.33 -32.45
N TYR A 276 -11.92 15.38 -33.69
CA TYR A 276 -10.48 15.30 -33.96
C TYR A 276 -9.81 16.66 -33.74
N PRO A 277 -8.62 16.73 -33.08
CA PRO A 277 -7.82 15.64 -32.53
C PRO A 277 -8.09 15.34 -31.04
N ILE A 278 -9.10 15.94 -30.40
CA ILE A 278 -9.39 15.74 -28.97
C ILE A 278 -9.51 14.25 -28.63
N ASN A 279 -10.26 13.51 -29.44
CA ASN A 279 -10.48 12.08 -29.31
C ASN A 279 -9.17 11.27 -29.34
N LEU A 280 -8.26 11.58 -30.27
CA LEU A 280 -6.92 11.00 -30.35
C LEU A 280 -6.13 11.24 -29.06
N PHE A 281 -6.16 12.46 -28.53
CA PHE A 281 -5.42 12.79 -27.30
C PHE A 281 -6.03 12.18 -26.04
N ILE A 282 -7.35 11.96 -25.97
CA ILE A 282 -7.98 11.13 -24.94
C ILE A 282 -7.46 9.69 -25.05
N GLY A 283 -7.33 9.17 -26.28
CA GLY A 283 -6.70 7.87 -26.55
C GLY A 283 -5.26 7.80 -26.06
N ILE A 284 -4.45 8.84 -26.31
CA ILE A 284 -3.09 8.95 -25.77
C ILE A 284 -3.10 8.95 -24.23
N SER A 285 -4.03 9.68 -23.60
CA SER A 285 -4.20 9.69 -22.14
C SER A 285 -4.59 8.32 -21.55
N ALA A 286 -5.34 7.51 -22.29
CA ALA A 286 -5.61 6.12 -21.91
C ALA A 286 -4.32 5.28 -21.91
N SER A 287 -3.48 5.40 -22.95
CA SER A 287 -2.18 4.73 -23.00
C SER A 287 -1.27 5.15 -21.83
N LEU A 288 -1.29 6.42 -21.43
CA LEU A 288 -0.52 6.89 -20.28
C LEU A 288 -0.94 6.23 -18.97
N ASN A 289 -2.25 6.05 -18.75
CA ASN A 289 -2.75 5.32 -17.59
C ASN A 289 -2.25 3.88 -17.57
N PHE A 290 -2.37 3.18 -18.70
CA PHE A 290 -1.90 1.80 -18.79
C PHE A 290 -0.39 1.69 -18.61
N MET A 291 0.40 2.60 -19.21
CA MET A 291 1.86 2.62 -19.07
C MET A 291 2.29 2.92 -17.63
N LEU A 292 1.65 3.88 -16.96
CA LEU A 292 1.93 4.17 -15.55
C LEU A 292 1.59 2.99 -14.65
N GLY A 293 0.45 2.34 -14.90
CA GLY A 293 0.06 1.13 -14.16
C GLY A 293 1.02 -0.04 -14.41
N LEU A 294 1.44 -0.25 -15.66
CA LEU A 294 2.41 -1.28 -16.03
C LEU A 294 3.80 -1.02 -15.44
N PHE A 295 4.24 0.24 -15.41
CA PHE A 295 5.50 0.64 -14.77
C PHE A 295 5.51 0.27 -13.29
N ASN A 296 4.42 0.58 -12.56
CA ASN A 296 4.30 0.21 -11.15
C ASN A 296 4.13 -1.31 -10.92
N LEU A 297 3.85 -2.09 -11.96
CA LEU A 297 3.84 -3.56 -11.91
C LEU A 297 5.22 -4.18 -12.14
N ILE A 298 6.27 -3.41 -12.41
CA ILE A 298 7.63 -3.98 -12.49
C ILE A 298 8.00 -4.55 -11.10
N PRO A 299 8.41 -5.83 -11.00
CA PRO A 299 8.65 -6.49 -9.71
C PRO A 299 10.05 -6.15 -9.19
N VAL A 300 10.24 -4.88 -8.83
CA VAL A 300 11.52 -4.34 -8.35
C VAL A 300 11.31 -3.32 -7.24
N GLY A 301 11.94 -3.56 -6.09
CA GLY A 301 12.16 -2.55 -5.06
C GLY A 301 10.88 -1.95 -4.47
N ILE A 302 10.72 -0.63 -4.65
CA ILE A 302 9.61 0.16 -4.06
C ILE A 302 8.32 0.12 -4.88
N LEU A 303 8.37 -0.43 -6.10
CA LEU A 303 7.22 -0.52 -7.00
C LEU A 303 6.21 -1.57 -6.50
N ASP A 304 4.94 -1.39 -6.84
CA ASP A 304 3.87 -2.23 -6.30
C ASP A 304 3.94 -3.68 -6.77
N GLY A 305 4.42 -3.89 -8.00
CA GLY A 305 4.61 -5.18 -8.63
C GLY A 305 5.40 -6.16 -7.77
N GLU A 306 6.37 -5.67 -7.00
CA GLU A 306 7.22 -6.52 -6.13
C GLU A 306 6.37 -7.25 -5.08
N ASN A 307 5.48 -6.52 -4.41
CA ASN A 307 4.63 -7.08 -3.36
C ASN A 307 3.47 -7.90 -3.95
N ILE A 308 2.89 -7.45 -5.07
CA ILE A 308 1.81 -8.19 -5.76
C ILE A 308 2.34 -9.53 -6.27
N PHE A 309 3.55 -9.57 -6.83
CA PHE A 309 4.15 -10.79 -7.35
C PHE A 309 4.43 -11.81 -6.23
N LYS A 310 4.93 -11.34 -5.08
CA LYS A 310 5.16 -12.19 -3.89
C LYS A 310 3.85 -12.70 -3.28
N TRP A 311 2.80 -11.87 -3.27
CA TRP A 311 1.50 -12.22 -2.71
C TRP A 311 0.72 -13.21 -3.60
N ASN A 312 0.48 -12.83 -4.87
CA ASN A 312 -0.34 -13.63 -5.78
C ASN A 312 0.06 -13.42 -7.24
N LYS A 313 0.82 -14.37 -7.77
CA LYS A 313 1.28 -14.37 -9.17
C LYS A 313 0.14 -14.34 -10.18
N LYS A 314 -1.03 -14.92 -9.89
CA LYS A 314 -2.17 -14.91 -10.82
C LYS A 314 -2.72 -13.49 -10.98
N VAL A 315 -2.88 -12.76 -9.88
CA VAL A 315 -3.33 -11.36 -9.90
C VAL A 315 -2.30 -10.49 -10.61
N TYR A 316 -1.02 -10.68 -10.29
CA TYR A 316 0.09 -10.01 -10.96
C TYR A 316 0.03 -10.18 -12.49
N PHE A 317 0.02 -11.42 -12.97
CA PHE A 317 0.02 -11.69 -14.41
C PHE A 317 -1.26 -11.22 -15.10
N PHE A 318 -2.41 -11.32 -14.43
CA PHE A 318 -3.67 -10.77 -14.94
C PHE A 318 -3.57 -9.26 -15.19
N LEU A 319 -3.05 -8.49 -14.21
CA LEU A 319 -2.89 -7.05 -14.35
C LEU A 319 -1.89 -6.70 -15.45
N VAL A 320 -0.72 -7.35 -15.47
CA VAL A 320 0.32 -7.11 -16.49
C VAL A 320 -0.19 -7.40 -17.89
N ILE A 321 -0.82 -8.56 -18.11
CA ILE A 321 -1.33 -8.96 -19.43
C ILE A 321 -2.44 -8.01 -19.87
N SER A 322 -3.37 -7.66 -18.98
CA SER A 322 -4.47 -6.74 -19.30
C SER A 322 -3.96 -5.37 -19.75
N MET A 323 -2.98 -4.82 -19.02
CA MET A 323 -2.35 -3.54 -19.39
C MET A 323 -1.63 -3.63 -20.74
N LEU A 324 -0.83 -4.67 -20.96
CA LEU A 324 -0.08 -4.85 -22.21
C LEU A 324 -1.01 -4.98 -23.42
N VAL A 325 -2.08 -5.77 -23.30
CA VAL A 325 -3.06 -5.94 -24.37
C VAL A 325 -3.72 -4.61 -24.72
N LEU A 326 -4.15 -3.84 -23.72
CA LEU A 326 -4.79 -2.54 -23.96
C LEU A 326 -3.82 -1.50 -24.52
N ILE A 327 -2.55 -1.50 -24.09
CA ILE A 327 -1.50 -0.66 -24.69
C ILE A 327 -1.34 -0.99 -26.17
N VAL A 328 -1.21 -2.27 -26.52
CA VAL A 328 -1.01 -2.70 -27.91
C VAL A 328 -2.23 -2.34 -28.78
N ILE A 329 -3.45 -2.63 -28.30
CA ILE A 329 -4.68 -2.29 -29.01
C ILE A 329 -4.76 -0.78 -29.25
N ASN A 330 -4.52 0.03 -28.22
CA ASN A 330 -4.60 1.48 -28.34
C ASN A 330 -3.49 2.04 -29.23
N TYR A 331 -2.27 1.49 -29.14
CA TYR A 331 -1.16 1.82 -30.04
C TYR A 331 -1.55 1.59 -31.51
N ILE A 332 -2.14 0.44 -31.82
CA ILE A 332 -2.65 0.15 -33.18
C ILE A 332 -3.69 1.19 -33.60
N CYS A 333 -4.62 1.58 -32.72
CA CYS A 333 -5.64 2.58 -33.02
C CYS A 333 -5.03 3.97 -33.30
N ILE A 334 -4.04 4.39 -32.50
CA ILE A 334 -3.39 5.70 -32.62
C ILE A 334 -2.58 5.80 -33.92
N TYR A 335 -1.81 4.76 -34.24
CA TYR A 335 -0.88 4.76 -35.37
C TYR A 335 -1.42 4.09 -36.64
N ALA A 336 -2.71 3.74 -36.67
CA ALA A 336 -3.36 3.23 -37.86
C ALA A 336 -3.29 4.24 -39.02
N PRO A 337 -3.18 3.78 -40.29
CA PRO A 337 -3.27 4.64 -41.46
C PRO A 337 -4.59 5.40 -41.52
N SER A 338 -4.59 6.63 -42.03
CA SER A 338 -5.73 7.55 -42.00
C SER A 338 -7.03 6.98 -42.58
N ASN A 339 -6.95 6.10 -43.59
CA ASN A 339 -8.10 5.47 -44.21
C ASN A 339 -8.82 4.42 -43.33
N VAL A 340 -8.15 3.89 -42.30
CA VAL A 340 -8.70 2.87 -41.38
C VAL A 340 -8.63 3.30 -39.92
N ASN A 341 -8.06 4.47 -39.64
CA ASN A 341 -7.83 4.94 -38.29
C ASN A 341 -9.16 5.40 -37.66
N PRO A 342 -9.53 4.84 -36.49
CA PRO A 342 -10.83 5.10 -35.88
C PRO A 342 -11.00 6.55 -35.44
N TYR A 343 -9.91 7.31 -35.21
CA TYR A 343 -10.00 8.69 -34.73
C TYR A 343 -10.33 9.71 -35.83
N TYR A 344 -10.04 9.41 -37.10
CA TYR A 344 -10.41 10.27 -38.23
C TYR A 344 -11.80 9.97 -38.78
N ASN A 345 -12.34 8.78 -38.49
CA ASN A 345 -13.58 8.26 -39.09
C ASN A 345 -14.80 8.35 -38.15
N VAL A 346 -14.73 9.16 -37.09
CA VAL A 346 -15.89 9.38 -36.20
C VAL A 346 -16.82 10.38 -36.89
N LEU A 347 -17.85 9.85 -37.56
CA LEU A 347 -18.91 10.58 -38.27
C LEU A 347 -19.80 11.40 -37.32
#